data_AF-A0A817J0H9-F1
#
_entry.id   AF-A0A817J0H9-F1
#
_cell.length_a   1.000
_cell.length_b   1.000
_cell.length_c   1.000
_cell.angle_alpha   90.00
_cell.angle_beta   90.00
_cell.angle_gamma   90.00
#
_symmetry.space_group_name_H-M   'P 1'
#
loop_
_entity.id
_entity.type
_entity.pdbx_description
1 polymer ?
#
loop_
_entity_poly.entity_id
_entity_poly.type
_entity_poly.pdbx_seq_one_letter_code
_entity_poly.pdbx_strand_id
1 'polypeptide(L)'
;EWSAEHNIVVYPFIRNNLTLRTHSAYLDAAREAQKKSTNGKVVTVEGIKGLSTLLQVFEYPRQIVFDYMHLICLGHLPSVIKRWCQNIDESTIRSIDASLSQLRLPHNLNVPFLDSMVNVGHWKAKNGRLFVLNVGVPIVTLHLPRLLASHFLLYSMAVKILHAPESIDEINLGEQIMNYYCKTAPLVHDPSVELFSLHAHIHLAQQVRRHGGLGHTSAFAFESCIRFIERKAHGSKHLGAQISYWIDLQTMMQNELVKAPTLAINNVNILILRNFSLS
;
A
#
# COMPACT_ATOMS: atom_id res chain seq x y z
N GLU A 1 5.92 16.08 -18.43
CA GLU A 1 7.18 16.82 -18.64
C GLU A 1 7.91 16.92 -17.31
N TRP A 2 9.24 16.94 -17.35
CA TRP A 2 10.10 16.94 -16.16
C TRP A 2 10.34 18.40 -15.73
N SER A 3 9.90 18.80 -14.53
CA SER A 3 10.31 20.06 -13.90
C SER A 3 11.13 19.75 -12.66
N ALA A 4 12.33 20.31 -12.58
CA ALA A 4 13.36 20.05 -11.56
C ALA A 4 13.58 21.28 -10.67
N GLU A 5 12.52 21.95 -10.21
CA GLU A 5 12.68 23.13 -9.35
C GLU A 5 13.00 22.77 -7.88
N HIS A 6 12.86 21.51 -7.50
CA HIS A 6 13.34 20.98 -6.22
C HIS A 6 13.92 19.59 -6.54
N ASN A 7 14.80 19.00 -5.72
CA ASN A 7 15.39 17.66 -5.93
C ASN A 7 14.37 16.49 -5.90
N ILE A 8 13.11 16.76 -6.22
CA ILE A 8 11.93 15.91 -6.16
C ILE A 8 11.39 15.80 -7.59
N VAL A 9 11.28 14.58 -8.09
CA VAL A 9 10.65 14.32 -9.39
C VAL A 9 9.14 14.43 -9.24
N VAL A 10 8.53 15.39 -9.93
CA VAL A 10 7.09 15.60 -9.98
C VAL A 10 6.46 15.02 -11.25
N TYR A 11 5.21 14.58 -11.15
CA TYR A 11 4.40 13.98 -12.22
C TYR A 11 3.07 14.73 -12.35
N PRO A 12 3.08 15.89 -13.04
CA PRO A 12 1.89 16.74 -13.14
C PRO A 12 0.70 16.01 -13.76
N PHE A 13 -0.50 16.32 -13.26
CA PHE A 13 -1.72 15.79 -13.86
C PHE A 13 -1.96 16.40 -15.26
N ILE A 14 -1.83 15.59 -16.32
CA ILE A 14 -2.13 15.98 -17.70
C ILE A 14 -3.46 15.35 -18.10
N ARG A 15 -4.39 16.15 -18.65
CA ARG A 15 -5.73 15.69 -19.05
C ARG A 15 -5.62 14.60 -20.13
N ASN A 16 -6.22 13.43 -19.84
CA ASN A 16 -6.14 12.17 -20.58
C ASN A 16 -6.70 12.22 -22.02
N ASN A 17 -5.95 12.80 -22.96
CA ASN A 17 -6.00 12.36 -24.37
C ASN A 17 -4.85 11.38 -24.69
N LEU A 18 -4.22 10.81 -23.66
CA LEU A 18 -3.11 9.87 -23.81
C LEU A 18 -3.66 8.47 -24.06
N THR A 19 -3.21 7.84 -25.15
CA THR A 19 -3.53 6.45 -25.47
C THR A 19 -2.83 5.50 -24.50
N LEU A 20 -3.56 4.54 -23.94
CA LEU A 20 -2.98 3.50 -23.08
C LEU A 20 -1.93 2.69 -23.85
N ARG A 21 -0.72 2.56 -23.27
CA ARG A 21 0.35 1.75 -23.85
C ARG A 21 -0.07 0.28 -23.96
N THR A 22 0.08 -0.30 -25.15
CA THR A 22 -0.15 -1.72 -25.40
C THR A 22 1.12 -2.54 -25.14
N HIS A 23 0.98 -3.87 -25.09
CA HIS A 23 2.13 -4.76 -24.96
C HIS A 23 3.08 -4.67 -26.16
N SER A 24 2.55 -4.60 -27.37
CA SER A 24 3.36 -4.39 -28.59
C SER A 24 4.15 -3.09 -28.54
N ALA A 25 3.51 -1.97 -28.20
CA ALA A 25 4.17 -0.68 -28.08
C ALA A 25 5.28 -0.70 -27.00
N TYR A 26 5.04 -1.39 -25.89
CA TYR A 26 6.08 -1.59 -24.88
C TYR A 26 7.28 -2.38 -25.44
N LEU A 27 7.04 -3.48 -26.17
CA LEU A 27 8.12 -4.28 -26.77
C LEU A 27 8.94 -3.49 -27.79
N ASP A 28 8.29 -2.66 -28.61
CA ASP A 28 8.97 -1.86 -29.62
C ASP A 28 9.89 -0.82 -28.96
N ALA A 29 9.39 -0.08 -27.96
CA ALA A 29 10.19 0.84 -27.18
C ALA A 29 11.32 0.13 -26.40
N ALA A 30 11.07 -1.07 -25.85
CA ALA A 30 12.08 -1.87 -25.15
C ALA A 30 13.21 -2.34 -26.09
N ARG A 31 12.87 -2.81 -27.30
CA ARG A 31 13.86 -3.20 -28.32
C ARG A 31 14.67 -1.99 -28.79
N GLU A 32 14.02 -0.84 -28.95
CA GLU A 32 14.70 0.40 -29.32
C GLU A 32 15.68 0.85 -28.23
N ALA A 33 15.26 0.86 -26.96
CA ALA A 33 16.11 1.19 -25.82
C ALA A 33 17.34 0.26 -25.73
N GLN A 34 17.14 -1.03 -25.98
CA GLN A 34 18.23 -2.01 -25.94
C GLN A 34 19.22 -1.82 -27.10
N LYS A 35 18.75 -1.49 -28.30
CA LYS A 35 19.62 -1.15 -29.45
C LYS A 35 20.42 0.12 -29.20
N LYS A 36 19.81 1.13 -28.56
CA LYS A 36 20.47 2.41 -28.24
C LYS A 36 21.43 2.32 -27.06
N SER A 37 21.27 1.32 -26.20
CA SER A 37 22.13 1.10 -25.03
C SER A 37 23.40 0.33 -25.41
N THR A 38 24.41 1.04 -25.92
CA THR A 38 25.72 0.47 -26.29
C THR A 38 26.83 0.92 -25.34
N ASN A 39 27.91 0.13 -25.24
CA ASN A 39 29.12 0.44 -24.46
C ASN A 39 28.83 0.83 -22.99
N GLY A 40 27.94 0.11 -22.32
CA GLY A 40 27.60 0.33 -20.91
C GLY A 40 26.76 1.58 -20.63
N LYS A 41 26.44 2.40 -21.64
CA LYS A 41 25.55 3.55 -21.50
C LYS A 41 24.09 3.11 -21.64
N VAL A 42 23.34 3.16 -20.56
CA VAL A 42 21.90 2.85 -20.58
C VAL A 42 21.13 4.05 -21.13
N VAL A 43 20.42 3.84 -22.23
CA VAL A 43 19.51 4.82 -22.82
C VAL A 43 18.08 4.35 -22.59
N THR A 44 17.22 5.25 -22.13
CA THR A 44 15.79 4.98 -21.97
C THR A 44 15.01 5.49 -23.18
N VAL A 45 14.03 4.71 -23.63
CA VAL A 45 13.03 5.15 -24.61
C VAL A 45 11.68 5.14 -23.89
N GLU A 46 11.06 6.31 -23.75
CA GLU A 46 9.82 6.51 -22.97
C GLU A 46 9.87 5.93 -21.54
N GLY A 47 11.04 6.01 -20.90
CA GLY A 47 11.29 5.47 -19.55
C GLY A 47 11.60 3.98 -19.49
N ILE A 48 11.58 3.27 -20.62
CA ILE A 48 11.90 1.84 -20.72
C ILE A 48 13.41 1.68 -20.97
N LYS A 49 14.07 0.83 -20.18
CA LYS A 49 15.53 0.59 -20.27
C LYS A 49 15.92 -0.51 -21.27
N GLY A 50 15.02 -1.43 -21.59
CA GLY A 50 15.30 -2.58 -22.43
C GLY A 50 14.32 -3.72 -22.18
N LEU A 51 14.59 -4.88 -22.79
CA LEU A 51 13.81 -6.10 -22.56
C LEU A 51 14.08 -6.68 -21.16
N SER A 52 13.02 -7.22 -20.54
CA SER A 52 13.10 -7.99 -19.29
C SER A 52 12.85 -9.47 -19.59
N THR A 53 13.54 -10.37 -18.90
CA THR A 53 13.25 -11.82 -18.94
C THR A 53 11.80 -12.12 -18.55
N LEU A 54 11.21 -11.29 -17.69
CA LEU A 54 9.81 -11.42 -17.27
C LEU A 54 8.80 -11.22 -18.41
N LEU A 55 9.19 -10.63 -19.54
CA LEU A 55 8.33 -10.50 -20.73
C LEU A 55 7.99 -11.86 -21.36
N GLN A 56 8.70 -12.93 -20.99
CA GLN A 56 8.36 -14.30 -21.40
C GLN A 56 7.13 -14.84 -20.67
N VAL A 57 6.77 -14.24 -19.53
CA VAL A 57 5.70 -14.71 -18.64
C VAL A 57 4.59 -13.67 -18.51
N PHE A 58 4.92 -12.38 -18.59
CA PHE A 58 3.99 -11.29 -18.31
C PHE A 58 3.85 -10.30 -19.47
N GLU A 59 2.61 -9.87 -19.70
CA GLU A 59 2.25 -8.78 -20.60
C GLU A 59 2.38 -7.41 -19.91
N TYR A 60 3.38 -6.65 -20.32
CA TYR A 60 3.60 -5.28 -19.85
C TYR A 60 2.76 -4.28 -20.65
N PRO A 61 2.29 -3.17 -20.06
CA PRO A 61 2.25 -2.91 -18.62
C PRO A 61 1.04 -3.57 -17.93
N ARG A 62 0.17 -4.27 -18.67
CA ARG A 62 -1.18 -4.64 -18.23
C ARG A 62 -1.23 -5.61 -17.04
N GLN A 63 -0.24 -6.49 -16.91
CA GLN A 63 -0.14 -7.50 -15.85
C GLN A 63 0.79 -7.10 -14.71
N ILE A 64 1.36 -5.89 -14.76
CA ILE A 64 2.14 -5.34 -13.65
C ILE A 64 1.22 -4.45 -12.82
N VAL A 65 0.85 -4.94 -11.64
CA VAL A 65 -0.08 -4.26 -10.74
C VAL A 65 0.68 -3.33 -9.79
N PHE A 66 0.08 -2.17 -9.52
CA PHE A 66 0.46 -1.33 -8.39
C PHE A 66 -0.13 -1.93 -7.12
N ASP A 67 0.71 -2.24 -6.15
CA ASP A 67 0.21 -2.82 -4.92
C ASP A 67 -0.39 -1.74 -4.00
N TYR A 68 -1.57 -2.01 -3.46
CA TYR A 68 -2.32 -1.12 -2.57
C TYR A 68 -1.55 -0.71 -1.30
N MET A 69 -0.82 -1.65 -0.70
CA MET A 69 -0.12 -1.45 0.56
C MET A 69 1.00 -0.43 0.40
N HIS A 70 1.90 -0.60 -0.59
CA HIS A 70 2.99 0.35 -0.77
C HIS A 70 2.53 1.64 -1.45
N LEU A 71 1.63 1.57 -2.43
CA LEU A 71 1.19 2.76 -3.15
C LEU A 71 0.39 3.71 -2.26
N ILE A 72 -0.65 3.19 -1.60
CA ILE A 72 -1.61 4.00 -0.85
C ILE A 72 -1.18 4.14 0.61
N CYS A 73 -0.94 3.02 1.32
CA CYS A 73 -0.75 3.06 2.77
C CYS A 73 0.62 3.60 3.18
N LEU A 74 1.68 3.26 2.44
CA LEU A 74 3.05 3.66 2.75
C LEU A 74 3.61 4.76 1.82
N GLY A 75 2.97 5.00 0.68
CA GLY A 75 3.44 5.96 -0.32
C GLY A 75 2.69 7.30 -0.24
N HIS A 76 1.46 7.30 -0.76
CA HIS A 76 0.69 8.53 -0.92
C HIS A 76 0.15 9.10 0.39
N LEU A 77 -0.44 8.25 1.24
CA LEU A 77 -1.04 8.70 2.50
C LEU A 77 0.00 9.40 3.42
N PRO A 78 1.20 8.84 3.69
CA PRO A 78 2.20 9.53 4.49
C PRO A 78 2.67 10.84 3.88
N SER A 79 2.78 10.92 2.54
CA SER A 79 3.17 12.15 1.84
C SER A 79 2.19 13.28 2.10
N VAL A 80 0.89 12.99 2.03
CA VAL A 80 -0.18 13.97 2.31
C VAL A 80 -0.23 14.35 3.79
N ILE A 81 -0.13 13.37 4.70
CA ILE A 81 -0.16 13.64 6.16
C ILE A 81 1.04 14.49 6.60
N LYS A 82 2.26 14.20 6.11
CA LYS A 82 3.45 15.03 6.39
C LYS A 82 3.21 16.49 6.02
N ARG A 83 2.50 16.71 4.89
CA ARG A 83 2.19 18.04 4.43
C ARG A 83 1.16 18.75 5.31
N TRP A 84 0.19 18.03 5.87
CA TRP A 84 -0.70 18.59 6.88
C TRP A 84 0.08 19.02 8.13
N CYS A 85 0.95 18.15 8.65
CA CYS A 85 1.76 18.43 9.85
C CYS A 85 2.67 19.66 9.71
N GLN A 86 3.08 20.02 8.49
CA GLN A 86 3.85 21.24 8.24
C GLN A 86 3.02 22.53 8.31
N ASN A 87 1.69 22.42 8.14
CA ASN A 87 0.78 23.55 7.97
C ASN A 87 -0.22 23.72 9.14
N ILE A 88 -0.26 22.78 10.08
CA ILE A 88 -1.07 22.86 11.30
C ILE A 88 -0.18 23.06 12.52
N ASP A 89 -0.74 23.68 13.55
CA ASP A 89 -0.04 23.92 14.80
C ASP A 89 0.12 22.64 15.65
N GLU A 90 1.08 22.66 16.56
CA GLU A 90 1.35 21.50 17.43
C GLU A 90 0.17 21.11 18.33
N SER A 91 -0.70 22.06 18.71
CA SER A 91 -1.85 21.74 19.56
C SER A 91 -2.89 20.90 18.82
N THR A 92 -3.11 21.22 17.54
CA THR A 92 -3.95 20.42 16.63
C THR A 92 -3.35 19.01 16.45
N ILE A 93 -2.03 18.90 16.27
CA ILE A 93 -1.35 17.59 16.18
C ILE A 93 -1.58 16.77 17.44
N ARG A 94 -1.38 17.35 18.62
CA ARG A 94 -1.61 16.68 19.91
C ARG A 94 -3.06 16.21 20.06
N SER A 95 -4.03 17.01 19.65
CA SER A 95 -5.45 16.65 19.65
C SER A 95 -5.76 15.47 18.71
N ILE A 96 -5.13 15.43 17.54
CA ILE A 96 -5.25 14.31 16.60
C ILE A 96 -4.64 13.05 17.20
N ASP A 97 -3.43 13.11 17.74
CA ASP A 97 -2.76 11.97 18.36
C ASP A 97 -3.52 11.43 19.57
N ALA A 98 -4.09 12.32 20.38
CA ALA A 98 -4.99 11.95 21.48
C ALA A 98 -6.25 11.23 20.95
N SER A 99 -6.85 11.72 19.87
CA SER A 99 -8.01 11.09 19.25
C SER A 99 -7.67 9.71 18.69
N LEU A 100 -6.52 9.57 18.02
CA LEU A 100 -6.05 8.31 17.43
C LEU A 100 -5.69 7.26 18.50
N SER A 101 -5.07 7.67 19.60
CA SER A 101 -4.72 6.77 20.71
C SER A 101 -5.93 6.29 21.51
N GLN A 102 -7.02 7.07 21.54
CA GLN A 102 -8.27 6.74 22.25
C GLN A 102 -9.30 6.01 21.38
N LEU A 103 -8.98 5.69 20.13
CA LEU A 103 -9.88 4.98 19.21
C LEU A 103 -10.32 3.63 19.80
N ARG A 104 -11.64 3.47 19.99
CA ARG A 104 -12.25 2.19 20.35
C ARG A 104 -12.73 1.49 19.09
N LEU A 105 -11.96 0.49 18.65
CA LEU A 105 -12.27 -0.30 17.46
C LEU A 105 -12.70 -1.72 17.83
N PRO A 106 -13.51 -2.39 16.97
CA PRO A 106 -13.77 -3.82 17.10
C PRO A 106 -12.47 -4.63 17.22
N HIS A 107 -12.51 -5.73 17.97
CA HIS A 107 -11.30 -6.49 18.34
C HIS A 107 -10.45 -6.90 17.12
N ASN A 108 -11.09 -7.27 16.01
CA ASN A 108 -10.45 -7.66 14.75
C ASN A 108 -9.77 -6.51 13.99
N LEU A 109 -10.03 -5.25 14.36
CA LEU A 109 -9.45 -4.05 13.76
C LEU A 109 -8.56 -3.27 14.72
N ASN A 110 -8.29 -3.82 15.91
CA ASN A 110 -7.53 -3.12 16.94
C ASN A 110 -6.05 -2.99 16.53
N VAL A 111 -5.72 -1.84 15.94
CA VAL A 111 -4.37 -1.47 15.52
C VAL A 111 -4.00 -0.19 16.27
N PRO A 112 -3.07 -0.26 17.25
CA PRO A 112 -2.69 0.93 18.00
C PRO A 112 -1.90 1.89 17.09
N PHE A 113 -2.18 3.18 17.22
CA PHE A 113 -1.35 4.26 16.69
C PHE A 113 -0.31 4.61 17.77
N LEU A 114 0.90 4.08 17.62
CA LEU A 114 2.00 4.27 18.57
C LEU A 114 2.84 5.51 18.25
N ASP A 115 2.91 5.86 16.96
CA ASP A 115 3.67 6.99 16.47
C ASP A 115 2.73 8.17 16.20
N SER A 116 3.17 9.36 16.62
CA SER A 116 2.51 10.63 16.30
C SER A 116 2.29 10.78 14.79
N MET A 117 1.25 11.52 14.42
CA MET A 117 0.98 11.89 13.04
C MET A 117 2.16 12.62 12.37
N VAL A 118 2.98 13.35 13.13
CA VAL A 118 4.23 13.98 12.61
C VAL A 118 5.20 12.92 12.08
N ASN A 119 5.24 11.76 12.73
CA ASN A 119 6.10 10.64 12.38
C ASN A 119 5.34 9.58 11.55
N VAL A 120 4.39 10.01 10.71
CA VAL A 120 3.60 9.12 9.84
C VAL A 120 4.47 8.19 8.97
N GLY A 121 5.72 8.56 8.68
CA GLY A 121 6.66 7.68 7.97
C GLY A 121 7.00 6.39 8.72
N HIS A 122 6.82 6.34 10.04
CA HIS A 122 7.02 5.14 10.87
C HIS A 122 5.74 4.32 11.04
N TRP A 123 4.59 4.82 10.56
CA TRP A 123 3.35 4.08 10.62
C TRP A 123 3.48 2.77 9.84
N LYS A 124 3.05 1.67 10.47
CA LYS A 124 2.96 0.38 9.79
C LYS A 124 1.87 0.48 8.73
N ALA A 125 1.99 -0.30 7.66
CA ALA A 125 0.99 -0.28 6.59
C ALA A 125 -0.46 -0.53 7.08
N LYS A 126 -0.62 -1.33 8.14
CA LYS A 126 -1.92 -1.56 8.80
C LYS A 126 -2.53 -0.29 9.42
N ASN A 127 -1.71 0.62 9.94
CA ASN A 127 -2.15 1.93 10.43
C ASN A 127 -2.64 2.79 9.25
N GLY A 128 -1.88 2.83 8.16
CA GLY A 128 -2.28 3.52 6.93
C GLY A 128 -3.60 2.99 6.34
N ARG A 129 -3.76 1.66 6.27
CA ARG A 129 -5.00 1.01 5.83
C ARG A 129 -6.19 1.39 6.72
N LEU A 130 -6.01 1.31 8.04
CA LEU A 130 -7.05 1.68 9.00
C LEU A 130 -7.44 3.16 8.87
N PHE A 131 -6.45 4.03 8.70
CA PHE A 131 -6.66 5.47 8.54
C PHE A 131 -7.41 5.80 7.24
N VAL A 132 -6.95 5.33 6.08
CA VAL A 132 -7.59 5.66 4.79
C VAL A 132 -9.00 5.05 4.66
N LEU A 133 -9.24 3.84 5.20
CA LEU A 133 -10.51 3.14 5.03
C LEU A 133 -11.54 3.41 6.12
N ASN A 134 -11.14 3.77 7.35
CA ASN A 134 -12.07 3.81 8.48
C ASN A 134 -11.98 5.10 9.30
N VAL A 135 -10.82 5.38 9.89
CA VAL A 135 -10.73 6.38 10.97
C VAL A 135 -10.27 7.76 10.51
N GLY A 136 -9.65 7.87 9.33
CA GLY A 136 -9.07 9.12 8.86
C GLY A 136 -10.12 10.21 8.64
N VAL A 137 -11.25 9.89 8.00
CA VAL A 137 -12.33 10.86 7.70
C VAL A 137 -12.86 11.57 8.95
N PRO A 138 -13.31 10.87 10.01
CA PRO A 138 -13.80 11.56 11.20
C PRO A 138 -12.70 12.38 11.89
N ILE A 139 -11.45 11.87 11.91
CA ILE A 139 -10.31 12.58 12.51
C ILE A 139 -10.01 13.88 11.75
N VAL A 140 -9.88 13.84 10.42
CA VAL A 140 -9.57 15.06 9.64
C VAL A 140 -10.72 16.06 9.66
N THR A 141 -11.97 15.59 9.70
CA THR A 141 -13.15 16.47 9.74
C THR A 141 -13.25 17.24 11.05
N LEU A 142 -12.80 16.63 12.15
CA LEU A 142 -12.81 17.25 13.46
C LEU A 142 -11.68 18.28 13.64
N HIS A 143 -10.49 18.00 13.08
CA HIS A 143 -9.27 18.72 13.44
C HIS A 143 -8.64 19.55 12.31
N LEU A 144 -8.92 19.24 11.04
CA LEU A 144 -8.30 19.95 9.90
C LEU A 144 -9.24 20.99 9.27
N PRO A 145 -8.69 22.03 8.61
CA PRO A 145 -9.46 22.95 7.80
C PRO A 145 -10.38 22.22 6.80
N ARG A 146 -11.58 22.78 6.58
CA ARG A 146 -12.63 22.18 5.75
C ARG A 146 -12.16 21.78 4.34
N LEU A 147 -11.25 22.56 3.75
CA LEU A 147 -10.68 22.25 2.43
C LEU A 147 -9.86 20.95 2.46
N LEU A 148 -8.96 20.77 3.45
CA LEU A 148 -8.15 19.57 3.59
C LEU A 148 -9.02 18.36 3.93
N ALA A 149 -9.97 18.52 4.86
CA ALA A 149 -10.86 17.45 5.27
C ALA A 149 -11.75 16.96 4.12
N SER A 150 -12.35 17.87 3.35
CA SER A 150 -13.18 17.50 2.19
C SER A 150 -12.38 16.86 1.06
N HIS A 151 -11.15 17.31 0.82
CA HIS A 151 -10.28 16.70 -0.19
C HIS A 151 -9.82 15.29 0.23
N PHE A 152 -9.50 15.08 1.51
CA PHE A 152 -9.22 13.74 2.02
C PHE A 152 -10.46 12.83 2.02
N LEU A 153 -11.65 13.37 2.26
CA LEU A 153 -12.89 12.60 2.15
C LEU A 153 -13.08 12.05 0.73
N LEU A 154 -12.84 12.86 -0.31
CA LEU A 154 -12.88 12.41 -1.71
C LEU A 154 -11.89 11.27 -1.95
N TYR A 155 -10.66 11.41 -1.45
CA TYR A 155 -9.64 10.37 -1.55
C TYR A 155 -10.05 9.07 -0.85
N SER A 156 -10.45 9.16 0.42
CA SER A 156 -10.90 8.02 1.22
C SER A 156 -12.08 7.31 0.54
N MET A 157 -13.04 8.07 0.02
CA MET A 157 -14.18 7.53 -0.71
C MET A 157 -13.75 6.78 -1.97
N ALA A 158 -12.93 7.38 -2.83
CA ALA A 158 -12.44 6.74 -4.05
C ALA A 158 -11.64 5.45 -3.73
N VAL A 159 -10.77 5.49 -2.72
CA VAL A 159 -10.01 4.32 -2.28
C VAL A 159 -10.94 3.22 -1.76
N LYS A 160 -11.96 3.54 -0.93
CA LYS A 160 -12.91 2.54 -0.42
C LYS A 160 -13.68 1.86 -1.55
N ILE A 161 -14.22 2.63 -2.49
CA ILE A 161 -14.95 2.12 -3.65
C ILE A 161 -14.05 1.18 -4.47
N LEU A 162 -12.83 1.63 -4.80
CA LEU A 162 -11.90 0.81 -5.59
C LEU A 162 -11.33 -0.39 -4.81
N HIS A 163 -11.35 -0.37 -3.47
CA HIS A 163 -10.81 -1.44 -2.64
C HIS A 163 -11.65 -2.72 -2.72
N ALA A 164 -12.97 -2.60 -2.73
CA ALA A 164 -13.89 -3.72 -2.83
C ALA A 164 -15.15 -3.31 -3.64
N PRO A 165 -15.01 -3.09 -4.96
CA PRO A 165 -16.14 -2.68 -5.80
C PRO A 165 -17.12 -3.84 -5.99
N GLU A 166 -18.40 -3.52 -6.00
CA GLU A 166 -19.51 -4.47 -6.22
C GLU A 166 -19.99 -4.47 -7.67
N SER A 167 -19.72 -3.40 -8.43
CA SER A 167 -20.15 -3.26 -9.82
C SER A 167 -19.18 -2.44 -10.68
N ILE A 168 -19.36 -2.50 -12.01
CA ILE A 168 -18.62 -1.67 -12.97
C ILE A 168 -18.94 -0.19 -12.75
N ASP A 169 -20.18 0.15 -12.39
CA ASP A 169 -20.60 1.52 -12.14
C ASP A 169 -19.91 2.12 -10.92
N GLU A 170 -19.70 1.33 -9.86
CA GLU A 170 -18.88 1.73 -8.74
C GLU A 170 -17.43 1.99 -9.15
N ILE A 171 -16.85 1.14 -10.00
CA ILE A 171 -15.48 1.38 -10.51
C ILE A 171 -15.43 2.69 -11.32
N ASN A 172 -16.43 2.96 -12.15
CA ASN A 172 -16.54 4.20 -12.92
C ASN A 172 -16.66 5.44 -12.00
N LEU A 173 -17.47 5.35 -10.93
CA LEU A 173 -17.59 6.40 -9.93
C LEU A 173 -16.26 6.62 -9.20
N GLY A 174 -15.61 5.53 -8.75
CA GLY A 174 -14.30 5.57 -8.11
C GLY A 174 -13.24 6.22 -9.00
N GLU A 175 -13.26 5.92 -10.31
CA GLU A 175 -12.37 6.55 -11.30
C GLU A 175 -12.60 8.05 -11.43
N GLN A 176 -13.86 8.50 -11.51
CA GLN A 176 -14.19 9.92 -11.60
C GLN A 176 -13.72 10.69 -10.37
N ILE A 177 -14.00 10.16 -9.17
CA ILE A 177 -13.58 10.78 -7.90
C ILE A 177 -12.05 10.78 -7.80
N MET A 178 -11.39 9.67 -8.13
CA MET A 178 -9.92 9.57 -8.08
C MET A 178 -9.26 10.54 -9.06
N ASN A 179 -9.75 10.65 -10.30
CA ASN A 179 -9.23 11.60 -11.27
C ASN A 179 -9.40 13.05 -10.82
N TYR A 180 -10.55 13.39 -10.22
CA TYR A 180 -10.77 14.71 -9.64
C TYR A 180 -9.81 14.99 -8.48
N TYR A 181 -9.61 14.02 -7.59
CA TYR A 181 -8.64 14.09 -6.51
C TYR A 181 -7.22 14.35 -7.04
N CYS A 182 -6.74 13.53 -7.99
CA CYS A 182 -5.41 13.67 -8.59
C CYS A 182 -5.21 15.04 -9.24
N LYS A 183 -6.22 15.55 -9.95
CA LYS A 183 -6.17 16.87 -10.59
C LYS A 183 -6.06 18.02 -9.59
N THR A 184 -6.69 17.89 -8.43
CA THR A 184 -6.81 18.99 -7.44
C THR A 184 -5.83 18.89 -6.29
N ALA A 185 -5.21 17.73 -6.09
CA ALA A 185 -4.22 17.49 -5.04
C ALA A 185 -3.07 18.51 -4.97
N PRO A 186 -2.38 18.90 -6.07
CA PRO A 186 -1.32 19.91 -6.01
C PRO A 186 -1.83 21.28 -5.55
N LEU A 187 -3.07 21.63 -5.89
CA LEU A 187 -3.67 22.91 -5.50
C LEU A 187 -4.06 22.96 -4.03
N VAL A 188 -4.42 21.80 -3.45
CA VAL A 188 -4.91 21.70 -2.07
C VAL A 188 -3.78 21.44 -1.08
N HIS A 189 -2.85 20.53 -1.42
CA HIS A 189 -1.80 20.10 -0.49
C HIS A 189 -0.45 20.72 -0.78
N ASP A 190 -0.21 21.28 -1.98
CA ASP A 190 1.07 21.78 -2.54
C ASP A 190 1.57 20.90 -3.71
N PRO A 191 2.19 21.48 -4.75
CA PRO A 191 2.74 20.73 -5.88
C PRO A 191 3.74 19.61 -5.52
N SER A 192 4.40 19.69 -4.35
CA SER A 192 5.28 18.63 -3.85
C SER A 192 4.59 17.27 -3.64
N VAL A 193 3.25 17.21 -3.60
CA VAL A 193 2.52 15.92 -3.52
C VAL A 193 2.35 15.23 -4.88
N GLU A 194 2.76 15.84 -5.99
CA GLU A 194 2.74 15.24 -7.33
C GLU A 194 3.84 14.18 -7.52
N LEU A 195 3.97 13.28 -6.57
CA LEU A 195 4.89 12.16 -6.62
C LEU A 195 4.36 11.07 -7.54
N PHE A 196 5.23 10.11 -7.90
CA PHE A 196 4.85 8.90 -8.61
C PHE A 196 3.64 8.20 -7.97
N SER A 197 3.57 8.21 -6.63
CA SER A 197 2.45 7.64 -5.90
C SER A 197 1.13 8.28 -6.32
N LEU A 198 1.03 9.61 -6.38
CA LEU A 198 -0.17 10.31 -6.81
C LEU A 198 -0.49 10.01 -8.28
N HIS A 199 0.52 10.02 -9.14
CA HIS A 199 0.33 9.72 -10.56
C HIS A 199 -0.25 8.33 -10.78
N ALA A 200 0.27 7.30 -10.11
CA ALA A 200 -0.20 5.92 -10.30
C ALA A 200 -1.68 5.73 -9.92
N HIS A 201 -2.29 6.63 -9.12
CA HIS A 201 -3.72 6.56 -8.79
C HIS A 201 -4.63 6.62 -10.01
N ILE A 202 -4.23 7.33 -11.07
CA ILE A 202 -5.03 7.45 -12.31
C ILE A 202 -5.20 6.09 -13.02
N HIS A 203 -4.34 5.12 -12.71
CA HIS A 203 -4.37 3.79 -13.31
C HIS A 203 -5.13 2.76 -12.47
N LEU A 204 -5.50 3.10 -11.22
CA LEU A 204 -6.07 2.13 -10.29
C LEU A 204 -7.43 1.61 -10.74
N ALA A 205 -8.31 2.46 -11.28
CA ALA A 205 -9.60 2.00 -11.78
C ALA A 205 -9.44 0.97 -12.91
N GLN A 206 -8.55 1.22 -13.86
CA GLN A 206 -8.26 0.27 -14.95
C GLN A 206 -7.62 -1.03 -14.45
N GLN A 207 -6.77 -0.96 -13.41
CA GLN A 207 -6.24 -2.14 -12.74
C GLN A 207 -7.36 -2.94 -12.07
N VAL A 208 -8.25 -2.26 -11.34
CA VAL A 208 -9.37 -2.89 -10.63
C VAL A 208 -10.31 -3.62 -11.59
N ARG A 209 -10.59 -3.04 -12.77
CA ARG A 209 -11.37 -3.71 -13.84
C ARG A 209 -10.73 -5.02 -14.32
N ARG A 210 -9.41 -5.18 -14.22
CA ARG A 210 -8.68 -6.33 -14.76
C ARG A 210 -8.32 -7.38 -13.70
N HIS A 211 -7.95 -6.92 -12.52
CA HIS A 211 -7.32 -7.74 -11.48
C HIS A 211 -8.14 -7.84 -10.19
N GLY A 212 -9.32 -7.20 -10.16
CA GLY A 212 -10.17 -7.12 -8.98
C GLY A 212 -9.83 -5.94 -8.06
N GLY A 213 -10.64 -5.75 -7.02
CA GLY A 213 -10.50 -4.63 -6.07
C GLY A 213 -9.11 -4.52 -5.44
N LEU A 214 -8.72 -3.32 -4.98
CA LEU A 214 -7.39 -3.05 -4.42
C LEU A 214 -7.04 -3.96 -3.22
N GLY A 215 -8.04 -4.50 -2.52
CA GLY A 215 -7.83 -5.49 -1.46
C GLY A 215 -7.19 -6.79 -1.95
N HIS A 216 -7.41 -7.17 -3.22
CA HIS A 216 -6.84 -8.38 -3.84
C HIS A 216 -5.43 -8.13 -4.40
N THR A 217 -5.11 -6.90 -4.81
CA THR A 217 -3.80 -6.52 -5.36
C THR A 217 -2.90 -5.91 -4.27
N SER A 218 -2.86 -6.51 -3.09
CA SER A 218 -2.14 -5.97 -1.93
C SER A 218 -0.98 -6.87 -1.50
N ALA A 219 0.15 -6.27 -1.12
CA ALA A 219 1.29 -7.00 -0.59
C ALA A 219 1.16 -7.48 0.87
N PHE A 220 0.06 -7.17 1.58
CA PHE A 220 -0.10 -7.52 3.01
C PHE A 220 0.10 -9.02 3.30
N ALA A 221 -0.44 -9.91 2.45
CA ALA A 221 -0.30 -11.35 2.62
C ALA A 221 1.15 -11.83 2.39
N PHE A 222 1.82 -11.27 1.37
CA PHE A 222 3.21 -11.57 1.06
C PHE A 222 4.14 -11.14 2.19
N GLU A 223 4.01 -9.90 2.69
CA GLU A 223 4.80 -9.40 3.81
C GLU A 223 4.60 -10.22 5.09
N SER A 224 3.35 -10.65 5.34
CA SER A 224 3.04 -11.51 6.48
C SER A 224 3.70 -12.89 6.34
N CYS A 225 3.70 -13.44 5.13
CA CYS A 225 4.35 -14.72 4.81
C CYS A 225 5.88 -14.62 4.93
N ILE A 226 6.50 -13.58 4.37
CA ILE A 226 7.93 -13.33 4.47
C ILE A 226 8.35 -13.26 5.93
N ARG A 227 7.66 -12.45 6.74
CA ARG A 227 7.93 -12.35 8.19
C ARG A 227 7.74 -13.68 8.93
N PHE A 228 6.78 -14.50 8.51
CA PHE A 228 6.58 -15.83 9.08
C PHE A 228 7.74 -16.78 8.76
N ILE A 229 8.31 -16.69 7.55
CA ILE A 229 9.45 -17.48 7.10
C ILE A 229 10.73 -17.00 7.79
N GLU A 230 10.96 -15.68 7.86
CA GLU A 230 12.14 -15.07 8.48
C GLU A 230 12.29 -15.48 9.95
N ARG A 231 11.18 -15.56 10.71
CA ARG A 231 11.22 -16.02 12.11
C ARG A 231 11.71 -17.47 12.29
N LYS A 232 11.75 -18.26 11.22
CA LYS A 232 12.25 -19.65 11.21
C LYS A 232 13.70 -19.76 10.73
N ALA A 233 14.28 -18.65 10.27
CA ALA A 233 15.66 -18.56 9.84
C ALA A 233 16.50 -18.01 11.00
N HIS A 234 17.18 -18.90 11.73
CA HIS A 234 18.09 -18.55 12.81
C HIS A 234 19.56 -18.67 12.34
N GLY A 235 20.15 -17.54 11.94
CA GLY A 235 21.56 -17.47 11.50
C GLY A 235 21.71 -17.56 9.98
N SER A 236 22.95 -17.61 9.49
CA SER A 236 23.27 -17.44 8.06
C SER A 236 23.54 -18.74 7.28
N LYS A 237 23.66 -19.89 7.97
CA LYS A 237 24.00 -21.18 7.35
C LYS A 237 22.77 -22.07 7.22
N HIS A 238 22.64 -22.75 6.07
CA HIS A 238 21.59 -23.74 5.82
C HIS A 238 20.16 -23.23 6.03
N LEU A 239 19.88 -21.96 5.67
CA LEU A 239 18.59 -21.30 5.84
C LEU A 239 17.39 -22.14 5.41
N GLY A 240 17.44 -22.74 4.22
CA GLY A 240 16.36 -23.57 3.70
C GLY A 240 16.05 -24.79 4.58
N ALA A 241 17.08 -25.45 5.12
CA ALA A 241 16.90 -26.59 6.02
C ALA A 241 16.29 -26.17 7.36
N GLN A 242 16.71 -25.02 7.90
CA GLN A 242 16.13 -24.48 9.14
C GLN A 242 14.65 -24.16 8.96
N ILE A 243 14.31 -23.47 7.86
CA ILE A 243 12.93 -23.11 7.54
C ILE A 243 12.08 -24.38 7.40
N SER A 244 12.55 -25.36 6.63
CA SER A 244 11.84 -26.64 6.45
C SER A 244 11.59 -27.32 7.79
N TYR A 245 12.64 -27.49 8.59
CA TYR A 245 12.57 -28.15 9.90
C TYR A 245 11.51 -27.51 10.81
N TRP A 246 11.49 -26.18 10.91
CA TRP A 246 10.51 -25.48 11.75
C TRP A 246 9.08 -25.55 11.20
N ILE A 247 8.89 -25.53 9.88
CA ILE A 247 7.58 -25.71 9.26
C ILE A 247 7.06 -27.13 9.50
N ASP A 248 7.92 -28.13 9.35
CA ASP A 248 7.59 -29.54 9.57
C ASP A 248 7.21 -29.79 11.03
N LEU A 249 8.00 -29.29 11.98
CA LEU A 249 7.67 -29.34 13.41
C LEU A 249 6.32 -28.70 13.72
N GLN A 250 6.07 -27.49 13.19
CA GLN A 250 4.82 -26.78 13.42
C GLN A 250 3.61 -27.56 12.86
N THR A 251 3.77 -28.15 11.68
CA THR A 251 2.72 -28.95 11.03
C THR A 251 2.44 -30.24 11.80
N MET A 252 3.50 -30.93 12.26
CA MET A 252 3.37 -32.12 13.11
C MET A 252 2.65 -31.79 14.42
N MET A 253 3.05 -30.71 15.11
CA MET A 253 2.40 -30.29 16.36
C MET A 253 0.92 -29.96 16.16
N GLN A 254 0.56 -29.26 15.07
CA GLN A 254 -0.85 -28.98 14.75
C GLN A 254 -1.65 -30.27 14.51
N ASN A 255 -1.07 -31.22 13.75
CA ASN A 255 -1.73 -32.50 13.49
C ASN A 255 -1.92 -33.35 14.76
N GLU A 256 -0.96 -33.33 15.68
CA GLU A 256 -1.08 -34.03 16.97
C GLU A 256 -2.07 -33.35 17.92
N LEU A 257 -2.15 -32.02 17.94
CA LEU A 257 -3.18 -31.27 18.69
C LEU A 257 -4.60 -31.56 18.19
N VAL A 258 -4.77 -31.78 16.89
CA VAL A 258 -6.07 -32.15 16.28
C VAL A 258 -6.45 -33.60 16.61
N LYS A 259 -5.48 -34.48 16.89
CA LYS A 259 -5.72 -35.88 17.27
C LYS A 259 -5.92 -36.09 18.77
N ALA A 260 -5.50 -35.15 19.62
CA ALA A 260 -5.72 -35.24 21.05
C ALA A 260 -7.24 -35.17 21.36
N PRO A 261 -7.85 -36.22 21.94
CA PRO A 261 -9.24 -36.13 22.36
C PRO A 261 -9.35 -35.05 23.43
N THR A 262 -10.41 -34.23 23.37
CA THR A 262 -10.84 -33.33 24.44
C THR A 262 -11.16 -34.15 25.69
N LEU A 263 -10.13 -34.57 26.42
CA LEU A 263 -10.24 -35.06 27.78
C LEU A 263 -10.55 -33.85 28.64
N ALA A 264 -11.75 -33.88 29.24
CA ALA A 264 -12.15 -32.97 30.29
C ALA A 264 -11.09 -32.99 31.40
N ILE A 265 -10.35 -31.90 31.56
CA ILE A 265 -9.45 -31.71 32.69
C ILE A 265 -10.06 -30.61 33.55
N ASN A 266 -10.81 -31.06 34.55
CA ASN A 266 -10.92 -30.34 35.82
C ASN A 266 -9.49 -30.06 36.31
N ASN A 267 -9.18 -28.77 36.53
CA ASN A 267 -8.09 -28.22 37.32
C ASN A 267 -6.86 -29.13 37.56
N VAL A 268 -5.78 -28.87 36.82
CA VAL A 268 -4.43 -28.57 37.33
C VAL A 268 -3.46 -28.49 36.14
N ASN A 269 -2.67 -27.40 36.09
CA ASN A 269 -1.56 -27.11 35.17
C ASN A 269 -1.86 -26.83 33.68
N ILE A 270 -2.51 -25.69 33.42
CA ILE A 270 -2.26 -24.91 32.19
C ILE A 270 -1.18 -23.88 32.51
N LEU A 271 0.06 -24.34 32.60
CA LEU A 271 1.26 -23.51 32.61
C LEU A 271 2.22 -24.18 31.66
N ILE A 272 2.78 -23.38 30.75
CA ILE A 272 3.59 -23.76 29.58
C ILE A 272 2.71 -23.92 28.33
N LEU A 273 3.02 -23.12 27.30
CA LEU A 273 2.45 -23.04 25.94
C LEU A 273 1.39 -21.97 25.62
N ARG A 274 1.00 -21.08 26.55
CA ARG A 274 0.26 -19.85 26.16
C ARG A 274 1.14 -18.72 25.57
N ASN A 275 2.46 -18.89 25.56
CA ASN A 275 3.41 -17.89 25.05
C ASN A 275 3.73 -18.02 23.54
N PHE A 276 3.06 -18.90 22.79
CA PHE A 276 3.31 -19.05 21.35
C PHE A 276 2.25 -18.44 20.43
N SER A 277 1.27 -17.70 20.98
CA SER A 277 0.47 -16.77 20.19
C SER A 277 0.81 -15.34 20.58
N LEU A 278 1.29 -14.58 19.60
CA LEU A 278 1.57 -13.13 19.61
C LEU A 278 2.96 -12.70 20.10
N SER A 279 3.91 -12.71 19.17
CA SER A 279 4.80 -11.55 18.91
C SER A 279 5.29 -11.58 17.47
#